data_AF-A0A7X8X2T9-F1
#
_entry.id   AF-A0A7X8X2T9-F1
#
_cell.length_a   1.000
_cell.length_b   1.000
_cell.length_c   1.000
_cell.angle_alpha   90.00
_cell.angle_beta   90.00
_cell.angle_gamma   90.00
#
_symmetry.space_group_name_H-M   'P 1'
#
loop_
_entity.id
_entity.type
_entity.pdbx_description
1 polymer ?
#
loop_
_entity_poly.entity_id
_entity_poly.type
_entity_poly.pdbx_seq_one_letter_code
_entity_poly.pdbx_strand_id
1 'polypeptide(L)'
;SNKPPVYVIENETFQIQGLYGEKIPIEEISEVSLKNSLPKIISRTNGSSLGSKKKGHFRLESLGKAKLFLDTTKPPFIYLKKNDTLIIFNCNESEETAELFHDLQLITN
;
A
#
# COMPACT_ATOMS: atom_id res chain seq x y z
N SER A 1 -15.21 8.32 -2.25
CA SER A 1 -15.64 7.00 -1.75
C SER A 1 -14.79 6.60 -0.55
N ASN A 2 -15.42 6.15 0.57
CA ASN A 2 -14.75 5.70 1.80
C ASN A 2 -14.62 4.17 1.90
N LYS A 3 -14.97 3.44 0.84
CA LYS A 3 -14.83 1.98 0.80
C LYS A 3 -13.35 1.61 0.91
N PRO A 4 -12.98 0.49 1.58
CA PRO A 4 -11.61 -0.01 1.58
C PRO A 4 -11.11 -0.28 0.15
N PRO A 5 -9.79 -0.19 -0.10
CA PRO A 5 -9.23 -0.70 -1.35
C PRO A 5 -9.51 -2.20 -1.46
N VAL A 6 -9.65 -2.69 -2.69
CA VAL A 6 -9.74 -4.13 -2.98
C VAL A 6 -8.45 -4.52 -3.68
N TYR A 7 -7.85 -5.61 -3.24
CA TYR A 7 -6.59 -6.13 -3.77
C TYR A 7 -6.85 -7.37 -4.60
N VAL A 8 -6.30 -7.42 -5.82
CA VAL A 8 -6.47 -8.56 -6.74
C VAL A 8 -5.12 -8.91 -7.34
N ILE A 9 -4.78 -10.19 -7.36
CA ILE A 9 -3.63 -10.73 -8.08
C ILE A 9 -4.18 -11.57 -9.23
N GLU A 10 -3.93 -11.15 -10.47
CA GLU A 10 -4.38 -11.84 -11.68
C GLU A 10 -3.45 -11.54 -12.84
N ASN A 11 -3.24 -12.51 -13.75
CA ASN A 11 -2.48 -12.31 -15.00
C ASN A 11 -1.14 -11.58 -14.79
N GLU A 12 -0.31 -12.08 -13.86
CA GLU A 12 1.01 -11.52 -13.53
C GLU A 12 0.97 -10.04 -13.09
N THR A 13 -0.19 -9.59 -12.59
CA THR A 13 -0.43 -8.21 -12.18
C THR A 13 -1.04 -8.17 -10.79
N PHE A 14 -0.47 -7.35 -9.91
CA PHE A 14 -1.08 -6.93 -8.67
C PHE A 14 -1.89 -5.64 -8.88
N GLN A 15 -3.17 -5.66 -8.49
CA GLN A 15 -4.08 -4.53 -8.66
C GLN A 15 -4.59 -4.04 -7.31
N ILE A 16 -4.45 -2.73 -7.09
CA ILE A 16 -5.10 -1.99 -6.01
C ILE A 16 -6.29 -1.27 -6.64
N GLN A 17 -7.51 -1.73 -6.37
CA GLN A 17 -8.71 -1.14 -6.94
C GLN A 17 -9.26 0.02 -6.09
N GLY A 18 -10.02 0.90 -6.75
CA GLY A 18 -10.70 2.03 -6.14
C GLY A 18 -10.06 3.37 -6.48
N LEU A 19 -10.40 4.40 -5.68
CA LEU A 19 -9.90 5.75 -5.88
C LEU A 19 -8.37 5.78 -5.75
N TYR A 20 -7.69 6.37 -6.73
CA TYR A 20 -6.24 6.34 -6.88
C TYR A 20 -5.65 4.95 -7.10
N GLY A 21 -6.45 3.96 -7.49
CA GLY A 21 -6.00 2.59 -7.74
C GLY A 21 -4.81 2.48 -8.69
N GLU A 22 -4.21 1.31 -8.72
CA GLU A 22 -3.01 1.05 -9.49
C GLU A 22 -2.98 -0.39 -9.98
N LYS A 23 -2.43 -0.59 -11.18
CA LYS A 23 -2.08 -1.90 -11.70
C LYS A 23 -0.56 -1.97 -11.74
N ILE A 24 0.00 -3.02 -11.17
CA ILE A 24 1.43 -3.18 -10.93
C ILE A 24 1.81 -4.54 -11.52
N PRO A 25 2.52 -4.58 -12.65
CA PRO A 25 3.12 -5.82 -13.13
C PRO A 25 4.01 -6.40 -12.03
N ILE A 26 3.93 -7.71 -11.80
CA ILE A 26 4.71 -8.36 -10.74
C ILE A 26 6.21 -8.17 -10.98
N GLU A 27 6.65 -8.20 -12.23
CA GLU A 27 8.05 -7.94 -12.64
C GLU A 27 8.58 -6.55 -12.26
N GLU A 28 7.71 -5.55 -12.06
CA GLU A 28 8.13 -4.21 -11.61
C GLU A 28 8.36 -4.15 -10.09
N ILE A 29 7.92 -5.17 -9.34
CA ILE A 29 8.02 -5.21 -7.89
C ILE A 29 9.44 -5.64 -7.51
N SER A 30 10.18 -4.71 -6.92
CA SER A 30 11.58 -4.90 -6.51
C SER A 30 11.74 -5.33 -5.05
N GLU A 31 10.77 -5.02 -4.19
CA GLU A 31 10.81 -5.34 -2.77
C GLU A 31 9.40 -5.34 -2.18
N VAL A 32 9.10 -6.32 -1.35
CA VAL A 32 7.90 -6.36 -0.49
C VAL A 32 8.33 -6.63 0.95
N SER A 33 7.89 -5.80 1.89
CA SER A 33 8.14 -6.01 3.32
C SER A 33 6.92 -5.67 4.18
N LEU A 34 6.81 -6.32 5.34
CA LEU A 34 5.73 -6.09 6.31
C LEU A 34 6.29 -5.37 7.54
N LYS A 35 5.65 -4.27 7.97
CA LYS A 35 6.10 -3.49 9.14
C LYS A 35 4.93 -3.09 10.02
N ASN A 36 5.14 -3.04 11.33
CA ASN A 36 4.12 -2.64 12.30
C ASN A 36 4.00 -1.14 12.53
N SER A 37 4.84 -0.33 11.86
CA SER A 37 4.86 1.13 12.04
C SER A 37 4.88 1.86 10.70
N LEU A 38 4.39 3.10 10.73
CA LEU A 38 4.47 4.08 9.65
C LEU A 38 5.41 5.22 10.08
N PRO A 39 6.33 5.67 9.21
CA PRO A 39 6.98 6.95 9.41
C PRO A 39 5.93 8.06 9.47
N LYS A 40 6.29 9.18 10.10
CA LYS A 40 5.40 10.33 10.21
C LYS A 40 5.00 10.82 8.83
N ILE A 41 3.69 10.99 8.62
CA ILE A 41 3.14 11.59 7.41
C ILE A 41 3.33 13.11 7.53
N ILE A 42 4.18 13.68 6.67
CA ILE A 42 4.46 15.13 6.65
C ILE A 42 3.30 15.88 6.01
N SER A 43 2.87 15.43 4.82
CA SER A 43 1.83 16.13 4.06
C SER A 43 1.13 15.21 3.06
N ARG A 44 -0.10 15.58 2.72
CA ARG A 44 -0.85 15.03 1.59
C ARG A 44 -0.58 15.90 0.37
N THR A 45 -0.06 15.33 -0.72
CA THR A 45 0.18 16.08 -1.96
C THR A 45 -1.00 15.99 -2.93
N ASN A 46 -1.65 14.83 -3.03
CA ASN A 46 -2.90 14.64 -3.78
C ASN A 46 -3.59 13.38 -3.28
N GLY A 47 -4.83 13.45 -2.79
CA GLY A 47 -5.47 12.27 -2.23
C GLY A 47 -6.70 12.55 -1.40
N SER A 48 -7.29 11.48 -0.89
CA SER A 48 -8.26 11.52 0.20
C SER A 48 -7.56 11.29 1.53
N SER A 49 -7.93 12.08 2.53
CA SER A 49 -7.53 11.86 3.92
C SER A 49 -8.74 12.11 4.80
N LEU A 50 -9.34 11.03 5.33
CA LEU A 50 -10.53 11.07 6.16
C LEU A 50 -10.24 10.33 7.46
N GLY A 51 -10.08 11.08 8.56
CA GLY A 51 -9.64 10.50 9.83
C GLY A 51 -8.29 9.79 9.66
N SER A 52 -8.23 8.53 10.09
CA SER A 52 -7.07 7.64 9.98
C SER A 52 -6.84 7.09 8.57
N LYS A 53 -7.84 7.15 7.68
CA LYS A 53 -7.77 6.59 6.32
C LYS A 53 -7.05 7.53 5.36
N LYS A 54 -6.01 7.02 4.68
CA LYS A 54 -5.15 7.74 3.73
C LYS A 54 -5.16 7.03 2.38
N LYS A 55 -5.52 7.76 1.32
CA LYS A 55 -5.55 7.25 -0.06
C LYS A 55 -4.99 8.26 -1.05
N GLY A 56 -3.96 7.88 -1.82
CA GLY A 56 -3.32 8.75 -2.81
C GLY A 56 -1.86 9.05 -2.48
N HIS A 57 -1.38 10.22 -2.90
CA HIS A 57 0.02 10.63 -2.80
C HIS A 57 0.30 11.47 -1.53
N PHE A 58 1.34 11.07 -0.82
CA PHE A 58 1.77 11.68 0.44
C PHE A 58 3.29 11.82 0.49
N ARG A 59 3.76 12.65 1.42
CA ARG A 59 5.18 12.74 1.81
C ARG A 59 5.36 12.23 3.23
N LEU A 60 6.33 11.34 3.43
CA LEU A 60 6.70 10.75 4.71
C LEU A 60 8.06 11.29 5.18
N GLU A 61 8.20 11.47 6.50
CA GLU A 61 9.44 11.84 7.17
C GLU A 61 10.42 10.66 7.01
N SER A 62 11.56 10.89 6.36
CA SER A 62 12.59 9.91 5.96
C SER A 62 12.37 9.13 4.66
N LEU A 63 11.15 8.73 4.31
CA LEU A 63 10.92 7.92 3.09
C LEU A 63 10.56 8.75 1.85
N GLY A 64 10.33 10.05 1.98
CA GLY A 64 10.03 10.91 0.83
C GLY A 64 8.62 10.67 0.28
N LYS A 65 8.48 10.56 -1.03
CA LYS A 65 7.17 10.42 -1.69
C LYS A 65 6.70 8.97 -1.62
N ALA A 66 5.44 8.78 -1.24
CA ALA A 66 4.80 7.46 -1.24
C ALA A 66 3.34 7.57 -1.67
N LYS A 67 2.82 6.48 -2.23
CA LYS A 67 1.39 6.29 -2.42
C LYS A 67 0.84 5.47 -1.26
N LEU A 68 -0.20 5.97 -0.61
CA LEU A 68 -0.81 5.32 0.55
C LEU A 68 -2.18 4.77 0.19
N PHE A 69 -2.51 3.58 0.66
CA PHE A 69 -3.85 2.99 0.66
C PHE A 69 -4.08 2.28 1.99
N LEU A 70 -4.21 3.05 3.06
CA LEU A 70 -4.19 2.48 4.39
C LEU A 70 -5.11 3.16 5.39
N ASP A 71 -5.39 2.45 6.47
CA ASP A 71 -5.88 3.00 7.72
C ASP A 71 -4.74 3.01 8.75
N THR A 72 -4.32 4.19 9.21
CA THR A 72 -3.15 4.34 10.11
C THR A 72 -3.32 3.67 11.46
N THR A 73 -4.54 3.30 11.86
CA THR A 73 -4.80 2.63 13.16
C THR A 73 -4.79 1.10 13.05
N LYS A 74 -4.49 0.54 11.88
CA LYS A 74 -4.63 -0.89 11.60
C LYS A 74 -3.31 -1.55 11.14
N PRO A 75 -2.26 -1.59 11.97
CA PRO A 75 -1.06 -2.36 11.62
C PRO A 75 -1.39 -3.86 11.46
N PRO A 76 -0.59 -4.63 10.70
CA PRO A 76 0.66 -4.22 10.02
C PRO A 76 0.42 -3.46 8.70
N PHE A 77 1.49 -3.00 8.07
CA PHE A 77 1.49 -2.31 6.78
C PHE A 77 2.45 -2.98 5.81
N ILE A 78 1.99 -3.20 4.58
CA ILE A 78 2.80 -3.70 3.48
C ILE A 78 3.49 -2.53 2.80
N TYR A 79 4.81 -2.61 2.70
CA TYR A 79 5.67 -1.71 1.96
C TYR A 79 6.06 -2.42 0.67
N LEU A 80 5.60 -1.89 -0.46
CA LEU A 80 5.90 -2.40 -1.78
C LEU A 80 6.69 -1.34 -2.54
N LYS A 81 7.87 -1.69 -3.02
CA LYS A 81 8.65 -0.85 -3.93
C LYS A 81 8.51 -1.37 -5.35
N LYS A 82 8.10 -0.50 -6.25
CA LYS A 82 8.18 -0.74 -7.69
C LYS A 82 8.96 0.36 -8.36
N ASN A 83 9.98 0.02 -9.13
CA ASN A 83 10.94 1.01 -9.64
C ASN A 83 11.36 1.97 -8.50
N ASP A 84 11.32 3.29 -8.72
CA ASP A 84 11.60 4.33 -7.70
C ASP A 84 10.36 4.78 -6.90
N THR A 85 9.27 4.02 -6.92
CA THR A 85 8.00 4.37 -6.25
C THR A 85 7.71 3.47 -5.06
N LEU A 86 7.50 4.09 -3.89
CA LEU A 86 7.03 3.40 -2.69
C LEU A 86 5.50 3.45 -2.61
N ILE A 87 4.89 2.29 -2.40
CA ILE A 87 3.46 2.14 -2.11
C ILE A 87 3.33 1.48 -0.74
N ILE A 88 2.50 2.04 0.14
CA ILE A 88 2.23 1.48 1.47
C ILE A 88 0.74 1.28 1.65
N PHE A 89 0.34 0.08 2.07
CA PHE A 89 -1.06 -0.30 2.14
C PHE A 89 -1.34 -1.36 3.20
N ASN A 90 -2.60 -1.49 3.59
CA ASN A 90 -3.09 -2.55 4.46
C ASN A 90 -4.54 -2.93 4.12
N CYS A 91 -4.97 -4.08 4.65
CA CYS A 91 -6.35 -4.52 4.61
C CYS A 91 -7.14 -3.96 5.80
N ASN A 92 -8.43 -4.29 5.89
CA ASN A 92 -9.21 -3.88 7.04
C ASN A 92 -8.84 -4.71 8.28
N GLU A 93 -8.44 -5.95 8.14
CA GLU A 93 -8.02 -6.77 9.27
C GLU A 93 -6.52 -7.09 9.18
N SER A 94 -5.88 -7.29 10.34
CA SER A 94 -4.45 -7.55 10.45
C SER A 94 -4.06 -8.86 9.76
N GLU A 95 -4.90 -9.88 9.92
CA GLU A 95 -4.78 -11.22 9.37
C GLU A 95 -4.84 -11.16 7.85
N GLU A 96 -5.84 -10.47 7.28
CA GLU A 96 -5.94 -10.24 5.83
C GLU A 96 -4.70 -9.52 5.26
N THR A 97 -4.10 -8.62 6.06
CA THR A 97 -2.87 -7.93 5.64
C THR A 97 -1.67 -8.88 5.64
N ALA A 98 -1.58 -9.76 6.63
CA ALA A 98 -0.52 -10.76 6.71
C ALA A 98 -0.63 -11.82 5.60
N GLU A 99 -1.85 -12.28 5.30
CA GLU A 99 -2.14 -13.20 4.20
C GLU A 99 -1.77 -12.58 2.85
N LEU A 100 -2.23 -11.35 2.56
CA LEU A 100 -1.88 -10.66 1.32
C LEU A 100 -0.37 -10.44 1.19
N PHE A 101 0.32 -10.15 2.29
CA PHE A 101 1.78 -10.05 2.28
C PHE A 101 2.45 -11.38 1.89
N HIS A 102 1.98 -12.49 2.46
CA HIS A 102 2.49 -13.82 2.13
C HIS A 102 2.31 -14.15 0.65
N ASP A 103 1.12 -13.90 0.11
CA ASP A 103 0.82 -14.10 -1.31
C ASP A 103 1.74 -13.27 -2.21
N LEU A 104 1.94 -11.99 -1.87
CA LEU A 104 2.84 -11.12 -2.62
C LEU A 104 4.29 -11.62 -2.55
N GLN A 105 4.78 -12.09 -1.41
CA GLN A 105 6.13 -12.64 -1.31
C GLN A 105 6.33 -13.89 -2.16
N LEU A 106 5.31 -14.75 -2.26
CA LEU A 106 5.41 -15.98 -3.05
C LEU A 106 5.54 -15.71 -4.55
N ILE A 107 4.94 -14.62 -5.05
CA ILE A 107 4.89 -14.30 -6.48
C ILE A 107 5.97 -13.31 -6.92
N THR A 108 6.63 -12.61 -5.99
CA THR A 108 7.70 -11.64 -6.31
C THR A 108 9.11 -12.18 -6.10
N ASN A 109 9.26 -13.48 -5.84
CA ASN A 109 10.55 -14.16 -5.64
C ASN A 109 11.05 -14.86 -6.91
#